data_AF-A0A3B1KIY8-F1
#
_entry.id   AF-A0A3B1KIY8-F1
#
_cell.length_a   1.000
_cell.length_b   1.000
_cell.length_c   1.000
_cell.angle_alpha   90.00
_cell.angle_beta   90.00
_cell.angle_gamma   90.00
#
_symmetry.space_group_name_H-M   'P 1'
#
loop_
_entity.id
_entity.type
_entity.pdbx_description
1 polymer ?
#
loop_
_entity_poly.entity_id
_entity_poly.type
_entity_poly.pdbx_seq_one_letter_code
_entity_poly.pdbx_strand_id
1 'polypeptide(L)' 'LEYNQEEDERSQRLKAAVHYTVGKICKNLTSEYEREFSRQAVAAMAEITFRQCDTFAKDLEAFTR' A
#
# COMPACT_ATOMS: atom_id res chain seq x y z
N LEU A 1 -8.32 -18.66 -21.80
CA LEU A 1 -8.59 -17.57 -20.84
C LEU A 1 -7.31 -16.75 -20.78
N GLU A 2 -7.19 -15.74 -21.66
CA GLU A 2 -6.11 -14.75 -21.56
C GLU A 2 -6.27 -14.06 -20.21
N TYR A 3 -5.35 -14.37 -19.29
CA TYR A 3 -5.27 -13.74 -17.99
C TYR A 3 -5.06 -12.24 -18.21
N ASN A 4 -5.81 -11.39 -17.51
CA ASN A 4 -5.92 -9.95 -17.79
C ASN A 4 -4.62 -9.21 -17.40
N GLN A 5 -3.56 -9.39 -18.18
CA GLN A 5 -2.20 -8.87 -17.92
C GLN A 5 -2.18 -7.37 -17.66
N GLU A 6 -3.03 -6.59 -18.33
CA GLU A 6 -3.12 -5.14 -18.13
C GLU A 6 -3.60 -4.76 -16.73
N GLU A 7 -4.53 -5.52 -16.16
CA GLU A 7 -5.01 -5.29 -14.79
C GLU A 7 -3.95 -5.63 -13.76
N ASP A 8 -3.21 -6.73 -13.98
CA ASP A 8 -2.09 -7.11 -13.13
C ASP A 8 -0.96 -6.07 -13.18
N GLU A 9 -0.59 -5.60 -14.38
CA GLU A 9 0.42 -4.55 -14.54
C GLU A 9 0.00 -3.24 -13.86
N ARG A 10 -1.26 -2.83 -14.03
CA ARG A 10 -1.82 -1.65 -13.34
C ARG A 10 -1.77 -1.83 -11.82
N SER A 11 -2.18 -3.00 -11.33
CA SER A 11 -2.15 -3.34 -9.90
C SER A 11 -0.73 -3.26 -9.33
N GLN A 12 0.27 -3.83 -10.03
CA GLN A 12 1.67 -3.79 -9.60
C GLN A 12 2.22 -2.36 -9.57
N ARG A 13 1.88 -1.51 -10.54
CA ARG A 13 2.29 -0.10 -10.54
C ARG A 13 1.73 0.65 -9.33
N LEU A 14 0.46 0.42 -8.98
CA LEU A 14 -0.15 1.04 -7.81
C LEU A 14 0.46 0.51 -6.50
N LYS A 15 0.69 -0.81 -6.40
CA LYS A 15 1.40 -1.40 -5.25
C LYS A 15 2.80 -0.82 -5.07
N ALA A 16 3.54 -0.61 -6.16
CA ALA A 16 4.87 0.01 -6.10
C ALA A 16 4.82 1.47 -5.59
N ALA A 17 3.83 2.25 -6.03
CA ALA A 17 3.63 3.62 -5.55
C ALA A 17 3.28 3.67 -4.05
N VAL A 18 2.42 2.76 -3.58
CA VAL A 18 2.10 2.62 -2.15
C VAL A 18 3.33 2.19 -1.36
N HIS A 19 4.09 1.20 -1.84
CA HIS A 19 5.31 0.73 -1.18
C HIS A 19 6.36 1.84 -1.05
N TYR A 20 6.58 2.63 -2.10
CA TYR A 20 7.47 3.79 -2.06
C TYR A 20 7.05 4.78 -0.96
N THR A 21 5.77 5.12 -0.92
CA THR A 21 5.22 6.09 0.03
C THR A 21 5.27 5.59 1.47
N VAL A 22 4.89 4.34 1.72
CA VAL A 22 5.00 3.69 3.04
C VAL A 22 6.46 3.67 3.48
N GLY A 23 7.40 3.32 2.60
CA GLY A 23 8.83 3.37 2.89
C GLY A 23 9.32 4.78 3.27
N LYS A 24 8.81 5.83 2.62
CA LYS A 24 9.13 7.23 2.98
C LYS A 24 8.58 7.61 4.35
N ILE A 25 7.35 7.22 4.66
CA ILE A 25 6.75 7.45 5.99
C ILE A 25 7.54 6.71 7.07
N CYS A 26 7.84 5.43 6.87
CA CYS A 26 8.64 4.65 7.81
C CYS A 26 9.99 5.30 8.07
N LYS A 27 10.72 5.72 7.03
CA LYS A 27 12.01 6.44 7.17
C LYS A 27 11.89 7.73 7.98
N ASN A 28 10.81 8.49 7.82
CA ASN A 28 10.57 9.70 8.60
C ASN A 28 10.29 9.38 10.08
N LEU A 29 9.59 8.28 10.37
CA LEU A 29 9.42 7.81 11.75
C LEU A 29 10.74 7.31 12.34
N THR A 30 11.59 6.61 11.58
CA THR A 30 12.86 6.10 12.13
C THR A 30 13.80 7.24 12.53
N SER A 31 13.76 8.38 11.82
CA SER A 31 14.50 9.57 12.23
C SER A 31 13.99 10.21 13.53
N GLU A 32 12.74 9.95 13.92
CA GLU A 32 12.14 10.48 15.14
C GLU A 32 12.37 9.55 16.36
N TYR A 33 12.38 8.23 16.13
CA TYR A 33 12.40 7.21 17.21
C TYR A 33 13.69 6.39 17.31
N GLU A 34 14.73 6.72 16.54
CA GLU A 34 16.04 6.02 16.49
C GLU A 34 15.95 4.49 16.32
N ARG A 35 14.90 4.00 15.63
CA ARG A 35 14.69 2.57 15.37
C ARG A 35 14.37 2.33 13.91
N GLU A 36 15.05 1.36 13.31
CA GLU A 36 14.84 0.98 11.92
C GLU A 36 13.71 -0.05 11.74
N PHE A 37 12.93 0.10 10.66
CA PHE A 37 12.02 -0.96 10.21
C PHE A 37 12.75 -1.91 9.26
N SER A 38 12.51 -3.21 9.40
CA SER A 38 13.00 -4.19 8.42
C SER A 38 12.32 -4.00 7.06
N ARG A 39 12.99 -4.43 5.98
CA ARG A 39 12.41 -4.38 4.62
C ARG A 39 11.11 -5.18 4.53
N GLN A 40 11.06 -6.30 5.23
CA GLN A 40 9.89 -7.18 5.31
C GLN A 40 8.74 -6.49 6.04
N ALA A 41 9.02 -5.77 7.13
CA ALA A 41 7.99 -4.99 7.83
C ALA A 41 7.42 -3.89 6.94
N VAL A 42 8.27 -3.14 6.22
CA VAL A 42 7.83 -2.11 5.26
C VAL A 42 6.98 -2.71 4.14
N ALA A 43 7.40 -3.85 3.58
CA ALA A 43 6.63 -4.57 2.56
C ALA A 43 5.27 -5.06 3.08
N ALA A 44 5.23 -5.62 4.29
CA ALA A 44 3.99 -6.07 4.92
C ALA A 44 3.03 -4.91 5.17
N MET A 45 3.52 -3.76 5.66
CA MET A 45 2.72 -2.56 5.84
C MET A 45 2.19 -2.01 4.52
N ALA A 46 3.01 -2.01 3.45
CA ALA A 46 2.56 -1.60 2.12
C ALA A 46 1.43 -2.50 1.58
N GLU A 47 1.55 -3.82 1.74
CA GLU A 47 0.50 -4.77 1.31
C GLU A 47 -0.78 -4.63 2.14
N ILE A 48 -0.67 -4.39 3.45
CA ILE A 48 -1.83 -4.10 4.31
C ILE A 48 -2.51 -2.81 3.85
N THR A 49 -1.73 -1.74 3.63
CA THR A 49 -2.24 -0.43 3.21
C THR A 49 -2.95 -0.52 1.87
N PHE A 50 -2.37 -1.22 0.90
CA PHE A 50 -2.97 -1.41 -0.42
C PHE A 50 -4.32 -2.14 -0.34
N ARG A 51 -4.41 -3.21 0.49
CA ARG A 51 -5.68 -3.92 0.69
C ARG A 51 -6.71 -3.07 1.42
N GLN A 52 -6.30 -2.21 2.34
CA GLN A 52 -7.21 -1.36 3.10
C GLN A 52 -7.92 -0.32 2.21
N CYS A 53 -7.32 0.06 1.07
CA CYS A 53 -7.95 0.96 0.11
C CYS A 53 -9.29 0.44 -0.41
N ASP A 54 -9.44 -0.88 -0.60
CA ASP A 54 -10.71 -1.49 -1.03
C ASP A 54 -11.80 -1.35 0.03
N THR A 55 -11.45 -1.61 1.30
CA THR A 55 -12.36 -1.40 2.44
C THR A 55 -12.80 0.06 2.51
N PHE A 56 -11.85 1.01 2.46
CA PHE A 56 -12.18 2.44 2.51
C PHE A 56 -13.02 2.91 1.33
N ALA A 57 -12.78 2.39 0.13
CA ALA A 57 -13.58 2.75 -1.04
C ALA A 57 -15.03 2.29 -0.89
N LYS A 58 -15.25 1.05 -0.41
CA LYS A 58 -16.58 0.49 -0.16
C LYS A 58 -17.33 1.22 0.94
N ASP A 59 -16.65 1.52 2.04
CA ASP A 59 -17.23 2.28 3.15
C ASP A 59 -17.62 3.69 2.68
N LEU A 60 -16.75 4.35 1.90
CA LEU A 60 -17.04 5.68 1.37
C LEU A 60 -18.22 5.68 0.40
N GLU A 61 -18.34 4.66 -0.47
CA GLU A 61 -19.52 4.49 -1.32
C GLU A 61 -20.78 4.35 -0.45
N ALA A 62 -20.74 3.50 0.57
CA ALA A 62 -21.87 3.25 1.47
C ALA A 62 -22.30 4.50 2.25
N PHE A 63 -21.37 5.37 2.65
CA PHE A 63 -21.72 6.64 3.32
C PHE A 63 -22.39 7.66 2.41
N THR A 64 -22.28 7.50 1.09
CA THR A 64 -22.83 8.45 0.10
C THR A 64 -24.10 7.95 -0.58
N ARG A 65 -24.52 6.72 -0.31
CA ARG A 65 -25.80 6.12 -0.76
C ARG A 65 -26.89 6.31 0.29
#